data_AF-N1ZMB5-F1
#
_entry.id   AF-N1ZMB5-F1
#
_cell.length_a   1.000
_cell.length_b   1.000
_cell.length_c   1.000
_cell.angle_alpha   90.00
_cell.angle_beta   90.00
_cell.angle_gamma   90.00
#
_symmetry.space_group_name_H-M   'P 1'
#
loop_
_entity.id
_entity.type
_entity.pdbx_description
1 polymer ?
#
loop_
_entity_poly.entity_id
_entity_poly.type
_entity_poly.pdbx_seq_one_letter_code
_entity_poly.pdbx_strand_id
1 'polypeptide(L)'
;MELERLKQYIRIDTDDDDILLEQLKQSAEQYLKNAGVSVGYENALYCTAVNMLVANWYDNRDVISAKDTLSMQFKNIVSQLAHIRKEEYNG
;
A
#
# COMPACT_ATOMS: atom_id res chain seq x y z
N MET A 1 11.27 0.25 -7.09
CA MET A 1 11.31 1.72 -7.20
C MET A 1 12.06 2.24 -5.99
N GLU A 2 12.94 3.22 -6.19
CA GLU A 2 13.70 3.82 -5.09
C GLU A 2 12.79 4.62 -4.15
N LEU A 3 13.14 4.61 -2.85
CA LEU A 3 12.37 5.31 -1.82
C LEU A 3 12.35 6.83 -2.06
N GLU A 4 13.44 7.41 -2.57
CA GLU A 4 13.50 8.83 -2.95
C GLU A 4 12.44 9.23 -3.97
N ARG A 5 12.16 8.38 -4.97
CA ARG A 5 11.12 8.66 -5.96
C ARG A 5 9.72 8.64 -5.36
N LEU A 6 9.51 7.82 -4.33
CA LEU A 6 8.27 7.79 -3.56
C LEU A 6 8.14 9.07 -2.72
N LYS A 7 9.19 9.44 -1.98
CA LYS A 7 9.26 10.68 -1.18
C LYS A 7 8.96 11.93 -2.01
N GLN A 8 9.55 12.03 -3.21
CA GLN A 8 9.26 13.09 -4.17
C GLN A 8 7.79 13.14 -4.59
N TYR A 9 7.16 11.98 -4.79
CA TYR A 9 5.75 11.90 -5.19
C TYR A 9 4.82 12.42 -4.09
N ILE A 10 5.09 12.08 -2.82
CA ILE A 10 4.28 12.46 -1.66
C ILE A 10 4.76 13.77 -0.98
N ARG A 11 5.81 14.41 -1.52
CA ARG A 11 6.38 15.68 -1.04
C ARG A 11 6.93 15.62 0.38
N ILE A 12 7.67 14.56 0.69
CA ILE A 12 8.45 14.44 1.93
C ILE A 12 9.91 14.69 1.61
N ASP A 13 10.50 15.69 2.27
CA ASP A 13 11.89 16.12 2.03
C ASP A 13 12.85 15.66 3.16
N THR A 14 12.35 14.87 4.12
CA THR A 14 13.09 14.39 5.30
C THR A 14 13.13 12.87 5.35
N ASP A 15 14.10 12.32 6.07
CA ASP A 15 14.26 10.86 6.21
C ASP A 15 13.61 10.29 7.48
N ASP A 16 12.97 11.13 8.31
CA ASP A 16 12.38 10.75 9.59
C ASP A 16 11.38 9.58 9.47
N ASP A 17 10.68 9.50 8.34
CA ASP A 17 9.66 8.49 8.06
C ASP A 17 10.12 7.38 7.09
N ASP A 18 11.40 7.31 6.73
CA ASP A 18 11.90 6.35 5.73
C ASP A 18 11.52 4.90 6.07
N ILE A 19 11.60 4.52 7.34
CA ILE A 19 11.21 3.19 7.82
C ILE A 19 9.72 2.94 7.57
N LEU A 20 8.86 3.91 7.88
CA LEU A 20 7.42 3.80 7.67
C LEU A 20 7.09 3.74 6.18
N LEU A 21 7.71 4.59 5.37
CA LEU A 21 7.48 4.64 3.93
C LEU A 21 7.91 3.35 3.23
N GLU A 22 9.02 2.74 3.64
CA GLU A 22 9.46 1.45 3.10
C GLU A 22 8.48 0.32 3.48
N GLN A 23 7.96 0.32 4.72
CA GLN A 23 6.91 -0.63 5.14
C GLN A 23 5.61 -0.47 4.35
N LEU A 24 5.16 0.78 4.12
CA LEU A 24 3.97 1.07 3.34
C LEU A 24 4.16 0.65 1.87
N LYS A 25 5.34 0.92 1.30
CA LYS A 25 5.69 0.50 -0.05
C LYS A 25 5.63 -1.03 -0.20
N GLN A 26 6.25 -1.79 0.70
CA GLN A 26 6.18 -3.26 0.71
C GLN A 26 4.73 -3.76 0.83
N SER A 27 3.93 -3.11 1.68
CA SER A 27 2.51 -3.43 1.82
C SER A 27 1.73 -3.18 0.52
N ALA A 28 2.08 -2.13 -0.24
CA ALA A 28 1.43 -1.77 -1.50
C ALA A 28 1.79 -2.76 -2.60
N GLU A 29 3.06 -3.17 -2.68
CA GLU A 29 3.51 -4.25 -3.57
C GLU A 29 2.73 -5.54 -3.30
N GLN A 30 2.61 -5.93 -2.02
CA GLN A 30 1.89 -7.14 -1.64
C GLN A 30 0.39 -7.02 -1.93
N TYR A 31 -0.21 -5.85 -1.69
CA TYR A 31 -1.62 -5.60 -2.02
C TYR A 31 -1.91 -5.79 -3.51
N LEU A 32 -1.05 -5.24 -4.38
CA LEU A 32 -1.16 -5.41 -5.83
C LEU A 32 -0.95 -6.87 -6.24
N LYS A 33 0.02 -7.55 -5.63
CA LYS A 33 0.25 -8.99 -5.84
C LYS A 33 -0.98 -9.83 -5.50
N ASN A 34 -1.64 -9.53 -4.38
CA ASN A 34 -2.87 -10.21 -3.96
C ASN A 34 -4.02 -10.00 -4.96
N ALA A 35 -4.04 -8.85 -5.64
CA ALA A 35 -4.98 -8.55 -6.71
C ALA A 35 -4.59 -9.16 -8.08
N GLY A 36 -3.56 -10.01 -8.14
CA GLY A 36 -3.08 -10.67 -9.35
C GLY A 36 -2.13 -9.83 -10.21
N VAL A 37 -1.67 -8.68 -9.72
CA VAL A 37 -0.72 -7.83 -10.44
C VAL A 37 0.71 -8.29 -10.15
N SER A 38 1.47 -8.63 -11.19
CA SER A 38 2.89 -8.96 -11.04
C SER A 38 3.73 -7.72 -10.71
N VAL A 39 4.68 -7.88 -9.79
CA VAL A 39 5.65 -6.83 -9.46
C VAL A 39 6.46 -6.49 -10.71
N GLY A 40 6.47 -5.21 -11.10
CA GLY A 40 7.15 -4.77 -12.32
C GLY A 40 7.58 -3.32 -12.23
N TYR A 41 8.76 -3.05 -11.67
CA TYR A 41 9.25 -1.68 -11.46
C TYR A 41 9.69 -0.94 -12.74
N GLU A 42 9.83 -1.66 -13.85
CA GLU A 42 9.98 -1.08 -15.19
C GLU A 42 8.66 -0.51 -15.74
N ASN A 43 7.52 -0.94 -15.20
CA ASN A 43 6.21 -0.47 -15.63
C ASN A 43 5.84 0.82 -14.86
N ALA A 44 5.75 1.93 -15.58
CA ALA A 44 5.40 3.22 -14.99
C ALA A 44 4.01 3.23 -14.31
N LEU A 45 3.05 2.44 -14.80
CA LEU A 45 1.72 2.30 -14.18
C LEU A 45 1.80 1.54 -12.85
N TYR A 46 2.64 0.52 -12.76
CA TYR A 46 2.88 -0.20 -11.51
C TYR A 46 3.49 0.73 -10.45
N CYS A 47 4.53 1.50 -10.82
CA CYS A 47 5.13 2.50 -9.95
C CYS A 47 4.11 3.55 -9.49
N THR A 48 3.24 4.00 -10.40
CA THR A 48 2.18 4.97 -10.07
C THR A 48 1.16 4.37 -9.10
N ALA A 49 0.76 3.11 -9.29
CA ALA A 49 -0.16 2.43 -8.39
C ALA A 49 0.42 2.29 -6.97
N VAL A 50 1.69 1.91 -6.84
CA VAL A 50 2.40 1.86 -5.55
C VAL A 50 2.41 3.25 -4.89
N ASN A 51 2.77 4.29 -5.64
CA ASN A 51 2.77 5.67 -5.14
C ASN A 51 1.40 6.13 -4.63
N MET A 52 0.32 5.86 -5.38
CA MET A 52 -1.04 6.23 -4.99
C MET A 52 -1.50 5.51 -3.72
N LEU A 53 -1.17 4.22 -3.59
CA LEU A 53 -1.50 3.43 -2.39
C LEU A 53 -0.76 3.96 -1.16
N VAL A 54 0.56 4.18 -1.26
CA VAL A 54 1.35 4.69 -0.15
C VAL A 54 0.90 6.09 0.26
N ALA A 55 0.69 7.00 -0.70
CA ALA A 55 0.19 8.35 -0.42
C ALA A 55 -1.12 8.31 0.38
N ASN A 56 -2.08 7.51 -0.09
CA ASN A 56 -3.36 7.34 0.59
C ASN A 56 -3.22 6.76 2.00
N TRP A 57 -2.35 5.77 2.20
CA TRP A 57 -2.16 5.15 3.52
C TRP A 57 -1.39 6.03 4.50
N TYR A 58 -0.41 6.78 4.00
CA TYR A 58 0.36 7.73 4.79
C TYR A 58 -0.53 8.90 5.24
N ASP A 59 -1.26 9.54 4.32
CA ASP A 59 -2.11 10.70 4.61
C ASP A 59 -3.27 10.39 5.56
N ASN A 60 -3.81 9.17 5.52
CA ASN A 60 -4.98 8.78 6.30
C ASN A 60 -4.65 7.92 7.52
N ARG A 61 -3.38 7.89 7.94
CA ARG A 61 -2.92 7.07 9.08
C ARG A 61 -3.68 7.35 10.38
N ASP A 62 -4.06 8.61 10.60
CA ASP A 62 -4.72 9.07 11.82
C ASP A 62 -6.24 9.28 11.66
N VAL A 63 -6.79 9.00 10.47
CA VAL A 63 -8.21 9.20 10.16
C VAL A 63 -9.03 8.00 10.63
N ILE A 64 -9.12 7.84 11.95
CA ILE A 64 -10.15 7.01 12.58
C ILE A 64 -11.34 7.93 12.86
N SER A 65 -12.25 8.05 11.88
CA SER A 65 -13.46 8.84 12.10
C SER A 65 -14.30 8.20 13.20
N ALA A 66 -14.76 8.97 14.18
CA ALA A 66 -15.48 8.50 15.37
C ALA A 66 -16.82 7.77 15.09
N LYS A 67 -17.23 7.61 13.83
CA LYS A 67 -18.44 6.91 13.39
C LYS A 67 -18.18 5.53 12.75
N ASP A 68 -16.95 5.19 12.39
CA ASP A 68 -16.59 3.93 11.76
C ASP A 68 -15.36 3.36 12.48
N THR A 69 -15.52 2.28 13.23
CA THR A 69 -14.48 1.72 14.11
C THR A 69 -13.28 1.13 13.39
N LEU A 70 -13.22 1.16 12.05
CA LEU A 70 -12.09 0.71 11.23
C LEU A 70 -12.03 1.54 9.93
N SER A 71 -10.84 2.04 9.57
CA SER A 71 -10.64 2.75 8.31
C SER A 71 -10.98 1.85 7.10
N MET A 72 -11.49 2.43 6.00
CA MET A 72 -11.81 1.67 4.78
C MET A 72 -10.58 0.92 4.25
N GLN A 73 -9.40 1.52 4.41
CA GLN A 73 -8.12 0.92 4.03
C GLN A 73 -7.87 -0.39 4.78
N PHE A 74 -8.11 -0.40 6.10
CA PHE A 74 -8.00 -1.61 6.91
C PHE A 74 -8.99 -2.69 6.44
N LYS A 75 -10.26 -2.32 6.19
CA LYS A 75 -11.29 -3.26 5.69
C LYS A 75 -10.85 -3.90 4.35
N ASN A 76 -10.28 -3.11 3.44
CA ASN A 76 -9.78 -3.59 2.14
C ASN A 76 -8.59 -4.55 2.27
N ILE A 77 -7.63 -4.25 3.17
CA ILE A 77 -6.48 -5.12 3.42
C ILE A 77 -6.94 -6.47 3.99
N VAL A 78 -7.83 -6.46 4.99
CA VAL A 78 -8.37 -7.68 5.59
C VAL A 78 -9.12 -8.53 4.55
N SER A 79 -9.89 -7.90 3.67
CA SER A 79 -10.59 -8.59 2.59
C SER A 79 -9.63 -9.30 1.63
N GLN A 80 -8.58 -8.61 1.16
CA GLN A 80 -7.56 -9.19 0.27
C GLN A 80 -6.85 -10.39 0.93
N LEU A 81 -6.46 -10.28 2.19
CA LEU A 81 -5.85 -11.39 2.93
C LEU A 81 -6.78 -12.60 3.04
N ALA A 82 -8.07 -12.37 3.30
CA ALA A 82 -9.07 -13.43 3.38
C ALA A 82 -9.31 -14.13 2.02
N HIS A 83 -9.15 -13.41 0.90
CA HIS A 83 -9.26 -13.98 -0.44
C HIS A 83 -8.15 -14.99 -0.74
N ILE A 84 -6.89 -14.67 -0.45
CA ILE A 84 -5.74 -15.57 -0.68
C ILE A 84 -5.90 -16.88 0.08
N ARG A 85 -6.31 -16.82 1.35
CA ARG A 85 -6.53 -18.02 2.17
C ARG A 85 -7.57 -18.96 1.54
N LYS A 86 -8.56 -18.45 0.82
CA LYS A 86 -9.55 -19.32 0.15
C LYS A 86 -8.96 -20.00 -1.07
N GLU A 87 -8.06 -19.37 -1.81
CA GLU A 87 -7.42 -20.00 -2.97
C GLU A 87 -6.49 -21.15 -2.55
N GLU A 88 -5.74 -21.00 -1.47
CA GLU A 88 -4.85 -22.05 -0.93
C GLU A 88 -5.58 -23.31 -0.44
N TYR A 89 -6.85 -23.21 -0.03
CA TYR A 89 -7.65 -24.35 0.43
C TYR A 89 -8.46 -25.02 -0.70
N ASN A 90 -8.55 -24.38 -1.88
CA ASN A 90 -9.32 -24.87 -3.02
C ASN A 90 -8.43 -25.37 -4.19
N GLY A 91 -7.10 -25.31 -4.04
CA GLY A 91 -6.11 -25.91 -4.96
C GLY A 91 -5.50 -27.17 -4.37
#